data_AF-A0A7J6AXV9-F1
#
_entry.id   AF-A0A7J6AXV9-F1
#
_cell.length_a   1.000
_cell.length_b   1.000
_cell.length_c   1.000
_cell.angle_alpha   90.00
_cell.angle_beta   90.00
_cell.angle_gamma   90.00
#
_symmetry.space_group_name_H-M   'P 1'
#
loop_
_entity.id
_entity.type
_entity.pdbx_description
1 polymer ?
#
loop_
_entity_poly.entity_id
_entity_poly.type
_entity_poly.pdbx_seq_one_letter_code
_entity_poly.pdbx_strand_id
1 'polypeptide(L)' 'MAPQKNKRRKLNAAGSRYNPQNFQAQEFLKLRQKCLINKSLFVDDKFPADRRSIGTGLLPLKKVDKLVWK' A
#
# COMPACT_ATOMS: atom_id res chain seq x y z
N MET A 1 -3.32 -44.61 17.03
CA MET A 1 -2.59 -43.33 17.19
C MET A 1 -2.81 -42.49 15.93
N ALA A 2 -3.49 -41.34 16.04
CA ALA A 2 -3.71 -40.47 14.88
C ALA A 2 -2.41 -39.70 14.54
N PRO A 3 -2.05 -39.53 13.26
CA PRO A 3 -0.83 -38.83 12.90
C PRO A 3 -0.97 -37.33 13.17
N GLN A 4 -0.06 -36.77 13.98
CA GLN A 4 0.07 -35.32 14.16
C GLN A 4 0.40 -34.68 12.80
N LYS A 5 -0.52 -33.86 12.29
CA LYS A 5 -0.30 -33.06 11.08
C LYS A 5 0.78 -31.99 11.36
N ASN A 6 2.03 -32.29 11.04
CA ASN A 6 3.10 -31.30 10.96
C ASN A 6 2.74 -30.26 9.89
N LYS A 7 2.19 -29.10 10.31
CA LYS A 7 1.97 -27.95 9.43
C LYS A 7 3.34 -27.39 9.01
N ARG A 8 3.90 -27.94 7.94
CA ARG A 8 5.11 -27.39 7.28
C ARG A 8 4.82 -25.93 6.91
N ARG A 9 5.35 -24.99 7.69
CA ARG A 9 5.31 -23.56 7.38
C ARG A 9 6.09 -23.37 6.08
N LYS A 10 5.39 -23.25 4.94
CA LYS A 10 6.02 -22.88 3.67
C LYS A 10 6.56 -21.45 3.83
N LEU A 11 7.87 -21.31 3.97
CA LEU A 11 8.53 -20.02 4.14
C LEU A 11 8.21 -19.04 3.00
N ASN A 12 7.93 -19.54 1.79
CA ASN A 12 7.68 -18.75 0.58
C ASN A 12 6.22 -18.75 0.10
N ALA A 13 5.25 -19.02 0.98
CA ALA A 13 3.83 -18.90 0.62
C ALA A 13 3.46 -17.45 0.27
N ALA A 14 2.46 -17.25 -0.60
CA ALA A 14 1.94 -15.91 -0.90
C ALA A 14 1.47 -15.20 0.38
N GLY A 15 1.83 -13.93 0.53
CA GLY A 15 1.61 -13.16 1.76
C GLY A 15 2.60 -13.45 2.89
N SER A 16 3.62 -14.29 2.67
CA SER A 16 4.71 -14.45 3.63
C SER A 16 5.66 -13.26 3.61
N ARG A 17 6.50 -13.14 4.64
CA ARG A 17 7.57 -12.12 4.71
C ARG A 17 8.49 -12.11 3.48
N TYR A 18 8.71 -13.28 2.88
CA TYR A 18 9.60 -13.45 1.72
C TYR A 18 8.87 -13.40 0.37
N ASN A 19 7.54 -13.46 0.39
CA ASN A 19 6.70 -13.35 -0.80
C ASN A 19 5.45 -12.49 -0.47
N PRO A 20 5.64 -11.19 -0.17
CA PRO A 20 4.53 -10.31 0.16
C PRO A 20 3.61 -10.17 -1.05
N GLN A 21 2.31 -10.10 -0.78
CA GLN A 21 1.33 -9.85 -1.83
C GLN A 21 1.30 -8.36 -2.14
N ASN A 22 1.28 -8.01 -3.43
CA ASN A 22 1.13 -6.63 -3.86
C ASN A 22 -0.24 -6.10 -3.45
N PHE A 23 -0.26 -5.10 -2.58
CA PHE A 23 -1.48 -4.44 -2.17
C PHE A 23 -2.03 -3.62 -3.35
N GLN A 24 -3.33 -3.76 -3.63
CA GLN A 24 -4.02 -3.08 -4.74
C GLN A 24 -3.31 -3.21 -6.11
N ALA A 25 -2.59 -4.32 -6.31
CA ALA A 25 -1.77 -4.59 -7.50
C ALA A 25 -0.69 -3.52 -7.79
N GLN A 26 -0.26 -2.77 -6.78
CA GLN A 26 0.84 -1.81 -6.88
C GLN A 26 2.18 -2.56 -6.72
N GLU A 27 2.98 -2.57 -7.78
CA GLU A 27 4.32 -3.19 -7.76
C GLU A 27 5.38 -2.09 -7.82
N PHE A 28 6.12 -1.93 -6.71
CA PHE A 28 6.98 -0.77 -6.47
C PHE A 28 8.02 -0.55 -7.58
N LEU A 29 8.69 -1.63 -8.04
CA LEU A 29 9.77 -1.48 -9.02
C LEU A 29 9.22 -1.01 -10.37
N LYS A 30 8.09 -1.58 -10.82
CA LYS A 30 7.39 -1.12 -12.04
C LYS A 30 6.92 0.33 -11.93
N LEU A 31 6.29 0.71 -10.82
CA LEU A 31 5.80 2.07 -10.63
C LEU A 31 6.94 3.09 -10.60
N ARG A 32 8.01 2.78 -9.87
CA ARG A 32 9.22 3.61 -9.83
C ARG A 32 9.83 3.76 -11.21
N GLN A 33 10.01 2.66 -11.94
CA GLN A 33 10.59 2.69 -13.29
C GLN A 33 9.77 3.56 -14.24
N LYS A 34 8.43 3.45 -14.20
CA LYS A 34 7.53 4.29 -14.99
C LYS A 34 7.72 5.78 -14.69
N CYS A 35 7.82 6.16 -13.42
CA CYS A 35 8.04 7.55 -13.02
C CYS A 35 9.39 8.09 -13.49
N LEU A 36 10.45 7.27 -13.37
CA LEU A 36 11.79 7.63 -13.84
C LEU A 36 11.83 7.85 -15.36
N ILE A 37 11.20 6.95 -16.14
CA ILE A 37 11.09 7.10 -17.60
C ILE A 37 10.35 8.38 -17.97
N ASN A 38 9.26 8.66 -17.27
CA ASN A 38 8.42 9.83 -17.53
C ASN A 38 8.97 11.13 -16.94
N LYS A 39 10.08 11.09 -16.20
CA LYS A 39 10.66 12.22 -15.45
C LYS A 39 9.61 12.94 -14.57
N SER A 40 8.70 12.16 -13.99
CA SER A 40 7.59 12.66 -13.17
C SER A 40 7.67 12.09 -11.76
N LEU A 41 7.10 12.80 -10.80
CA LEU A 41 6.87 12.25 -9.46
C LEU A 41 5.69 11.28 -9.47
N PHE A 42 5.73 10.30 -8.58
CA PHE A 42 4.63 9.37 -8.40
C PHE A 42 3.48 10.05 -7.67
N VAL A 43 2.26 9.88 -8.19
CA VAL A 43 1.01 10.25 -7.53
C VAL A 43 0.23 8.97 -7.30
N ASP A 44 -0.19 8.74 -6.06
CA ASP A 44 -0.92 7.52 -5.69
C ASP A 44 -2.41 7.66 -6.01
N ASP A 45 -2.86 7.01 -7.08
CA ASP A 45 -4.27 6.96 -7.47
C ASP A 45 -5.14 6.18 -6.46
N LYS A 46 -4.54 5.27 -5.69
CA LYS A 46 -5.26 4.44 -4.70
C LYS A 46 -5.38 5.15 -3.35
N PHE A 47 -4.46 6.06 -3.05
CA PHE A 47 -4.47 6.87 -1.84
C PHE A 47 -4.12 8.33 -2.18
N PRO A 48 -5.05 9.07 -2.80
CA PRO A 48 -4.77 10.40 -3.32
C PRO A 48 -4.53 11.40 -2.18
N ALA A 49 -3.82 12.49 -2.48
CA ALA A 49 -3.62 13.63 -1.57
C ALA A 49 -4.90 14.49 -1.43
N ASP A 50 -6.00 13.86 -1.02
CA ASP A 50 -7.34 14.44 -0.93
C ASP A 50 -7.90 14.27 0.50
N ARG A 51 -8.93 15.04 0.85
CA ARG A 51 -9.63 15.01 2.14
C ARG A 51 -10.10 13.60 2.51
N ARG A 52 -10.44 12.79 1.51
CA ARG A 52 -10.86 11.39 1.68
C ARG A 52 -9.78 10.51 2.30
N SER A 53 -8.50 10.79 2.01
CA SER A 53 -7.36 10.05 2.54
C SER A 53 -6.97 10.47 3.97
N ILE A 54 -7.47 11.62 4.44
CA ILE A 54 -7.29 12.06 5.83
C ILE A 54 -8.19 11.27 6.77
N GLY A 55 -9.38 10.89 6.32
CA GLY A 55 -10.38 10.16 7.11
C GLY A 55 -11.41 11.09 7.78
N THR A 56 -12.59 10.53 8.06
CA THR A 56 -13.73 11.26 8.64
C THR A 56 -13.63 11.33 10.16
N GLY A 57 -13.92 12.51 10.74
CA GLY A 57 -14.02 12.68 12.20
C GLY A 57 -12.69 12.86 12.93
N LEU A 58 -11.55 12.82 12.23
CA LEU A 58 -10.22 12.99 12.83
C LEU A 58 -9.84 14.46 13.02
N LEU A 59 -10.30 15.33 12.14
CA LEU A 59 -10.04 16.77 12.18
C LEU A 59 -11.33 17.55 11.89
N PRO A 60 -11.52 18.74 12.50
CA PRO A 60 -12.59 19.64 12.11
C PRO A 60 -12.47 20.01 10.62
N LEU A 61 -13.62 20.06 9.90
CA LEU A 61 -13.67 20.38 8.47
C LEU A 61 -12.88 21.66 8.11
N LYS A 62 -13.01 22.71 8.93
CA LYS A 62 -12.30 23.99 8.77
C LYS A 62 -10.77 23.88 8.80
N LYS A 63 -10.22 22.86 9.47
CA LYS A 63 -8.77 22.58 9.48
C LYS A 63 -8.36 21.76 8.27
N VAL A 64 -9.19 20.78 7.90
CA VAL A 64 -8.98 19.95 6.71
C VAL A 64 -8.94 20.80 5.43
N ASP A 65 -9.81 21.82 5.33
CA ASP A 65 -9.85 22.74 4.18
C ASP A 65 -8.57 23.57 3.98
N LYS A 66 -7.76 23.72 5.03
CA LYS A 66 -6.51 24.50 4.97
C LYS A 66 -5.27 23.62 4.82
N LEU A 67 -5.43 22.30 4.72
CA LEU A 67 -4.32 21.37 4.64
C LEU A 67 -3.69 21.39 3.24
N VAL A 68 -2.37 21.44 3.20
CA VAL A 68 -1.57 21.36 1.97
C VAL A 68 -0.64 20.17 2.10
N TRP A 69 -0.75 19.23 1.16
CA TRP A 69 0.19 18.11 1.02
C TRP A 69 1.49 18.64 0.40
N LYS A 70 2.63 18.26 0.95
CA LYS A 70 3.96 18.68 0.50
C LYS A 70 4.79 17.47 0.11
#